data_AF-A0A0P9VVN9-F1
#
_entry.id   AF-A0A0P9VVN9-F1
#
_cell.length_a   1.000
_cell.length_b   1.000
_cell.length_c   1.000
_cell.angle_alpha   90.00
_cell.angle_beta   90.00
_cell.angle_gamma   90.00
#
_symmetry.space_group_name_H-M   'P 1'
#
loop_
_entity.id
_entity.type
_entity.pdbx_description
1 polymer ?
#
loop_
_entity_poly.entity_id
_entity_poly.type
_entity_poly.pdbx_seq_one_letter_code
_entity_poly.pdbx_strand_id
1 'polypeptide(L)'
;MPHKFLPWLAIASAMSAFTLQAQAMPDTELLIGSYTQGKSEGIYRFAFNSETGMIDAKPLQVVKTENPSWLTVSRDQRYLFAVNENGPGQKDVVGKVSSFAIDPKTRQITPINQVQSRGEEPTHSSLSYDGRYLFVANYAVNPEPGGALTVVPVGKDGTLSEAVQVLPLGPGSKVNSERQMSSHVHLAVPTPDDKYVVSADLGADKLFVYRYDASQAKPLQPAKEPTVQLPGGSGPRHTLFSADGKHAWLVLEMTGAAFTDQVIRLNLPDTRENILKYSPTGKVPALQCEHGTIIDSLAICEYLVERFPDVELWPRDIAARAQARSACAQMHSGFVNLRSNMPMDLRQDKALEVITVDTQNDIDRIVELWAECRAAAAESGPFLFGKPSIADAFFAPVAIRLRGYHVQLPADALAYIETIYQWPAFKRWQQAGLQES
;
A
#
# COMPACT_ATOMS: atom_id res chain seq x y z
N MET A 1 48.32 61.76 14.55
CA MET A 1 47.08 62.50 14.80
C MET A 1 45.99 61.50 15.12
N PRO A 2 45.48 61.45 16.36
CA PRO A 2 44.48 60.48 16.78
C PRO A 2 43.08 61.10 16.67
N HIS A 3 42.14 60.41 16.02
CA HIS A 3 40.72 60.71 16.21
C HIS A 3 40.09 59.64 17.10
N LYS A 4 39.88 60.07 18.35
CA LYS A 4 39.02 59.46 19.35
C LYS A 4 37.58 59.54 18.86
N PHE A 5 36.87 58.42 18.83
CA PHE A 5 35.40 58.41 18.79
C PHE A 5 34.87 58.15 20.20
N LEU A 6 34.07 59.11 20.68
CA LEU A 6 33.25 59.01 21.88
C LEU A 6 31.95 58.23 21.55
N PRO A 7 31.34 57.51 22.51
CA PRO A 7 30.20 56.65 22.27
C PRO A 7 28.88 57.42 22.40
N TRP A 8 27.87 57.03 21.62
CA TRP A 8 26.47 57.36 21.92
C TRP A 8 25.73 56.06 22.22
N LEU A 9 25.29 55.96 23.48
CA LEU A 9 24.28 55.04 23.96
C LEU A 9 22.93 55.46 23.36
N ALA A 10 22.25 54.57 22.65
CA ALA A 10 20.80 54.61 22.50
C ALA A 10 20.23 53.40 23.24
N ILE A 11 19.60 53.67 24.38
CA ILE A 11 18.81 52.70 25.13
C ILE A 11 17.52 52.49 24.33
N ALA A 12 17.39 51.33 23.69
CA ALA A 12 16.11 50.83 23.20
C ALA A 12 15.74 49.63 24.07
N SER A 13 14.92 49.90 25.09
CA SER A 13 14.11 48.89 25.74
C SER A 13 13.08 48.37 24.72
N ALA A 14 13.44 47.30 24.01
CA ALA A 14 12.47 46.46 23.35
C ALA A 14 12.32 45.21 24.21
N MET A 15 11.15 45.07 24.83
CA MET A 15 10.74 43.84 25.46
C MET A 15 10.85 42.72 24.44
N SER A 16 11.89 41.89 24.56
CA SER A 16 11.93 40.58 23.94
C SER A 16 10.84 39.75 24.62
N ALA A 17 9.61 39.86 24.11
CA ALA A 17 8.64 38.80 24.28
C ALA A 17 9.33 37.55 23.73
N PHE A 18 9.77 36.67 24.62
CA PHE A 18 9.98 35.28 24.28
C PHE A 18 8.62 34.77 23.82
N THR A 19 8.31 34.92 22.53
CA THR A 19 7.38 34.00 21.89
C THR A 19 8.02 32.64 22.10
N LEU A 20 7.48 31.87 23.05
CA LEU A 20 7.50 30.43 22.91
C LEU A 20 6.88 30.20 21.52
N GLN A 21 7.73 30.01 20.51
CA GLN A 21 7.33 29.20 19.39
C GLN A 21 7.01 27.87 20.05
N ALA A 22 5.71 27.60 20.24
CA ALA A 22 5.25 26.25 20.38
C ALA A 22 5.86 25.53 19.18
N GLN A 23 6.90 24.73 19.41
CA GLN A 23 7.35 23.81 18.39
C GLN A 23 6.11 23.01 18.04
N ALA A 24 5.64 23.13 16.81
CA ALA A 24 4.62 22.25 16.28
C ALA A 24 5.07 20.84 16.63
N MET A 25 4.30 20.14 17.45
CA MET A 25 4.59 18.73 17.69
C MET A 25 4.52 18.04 16.32
N PRO A 26 5.50 17.18 15.97
CA PRO A 26 5.42 16.42 14.73
C PRO A 26 4.09 15.67 14.71
N ASP A 27 3.37 15.80 13.60
CA ASP A 27 2.07 15.17 13.39
C ASP A 27 2.23 13.66 13.14
N THR A 28 3.41 13.22 12.70
CA THR A 28 3.73 11.82 12.39
C THR A 28 5.15 11.45 12.80
N GLU A 29 5.38 10.17 13.15
CA GLU A 29 6.72 9.61 13.34
C GLU A 29 7.05 8.60 12.23
N LEU A 30 8.29 8.62 11.75
CA LEU A 30 8.81 7.63 10.79
C LEU A 30 9.69 6.60 11.49
N LEU A 31 9.50 5.33 11.13
CA LEU A 31 10.40 4.24 11.52
C LEU A 31 11.19 3.78 10.30
N ILE A 32 12.52 3.86 10.41
CA ILE A 32 13.43 3.49 9.34
C ILE A 32 14.22 2.26 9.78
N GLY A 33 13.93 1.12 9.13
CA GLY A 33 14.74 -0.09 9.19
C GLY A 33 15.98 0.04 8.30
N SER A 34 17.01 -0.76 8.57
CA SER A 34 18.28 -0.64 7.83
C SER A 34 19.13 -1.91 7.92
N TYR A 35 20.16 -1.96 7.08
CA TYR A 35 21.26 -2.91 7.17
C TYR A 35 22.39 -2.34 8.04
N THR A 36 22.99 -3.20 8.88
CA THR A 36 23.96 -2.78 9.92
C THR A 36 25.40 -3.20 9.63
N GLN A 37 25.73 -3.61 8.40
CA GLN A 37 27.14 -3.82 7.99
C GLN A 37 27.90 -2.50 7.84
N GLY A 38 27.17 -1.38 7.66
CA GLY A 38 27.73 -0.03 7.58
C GLY A 38 27.78 0.68 8.94
N LYS A 39 27.51 2.00 8.93
CA LYS A 39 27.45 2.82 10.15
C LYS A 39 26.11 2.76 10.89
N SER A 40 25.12 2.08 10.30
CA SER A 40 23.80 1.99 10.89
C SER A 40 23.84 1.17 12.18
N GLU A 41 23.05 1.61 13.17
CA GLU A 41 22.90 0.92 14.46
C GLU A 41 21.62 0.07 14.54
N GLY A 42 20.69 0.19 13.58
CA GLY A 42 19.45 -0.59 13.56
C GLY A 42 18.24 0.22 13.10
N ILE A 43 17.27 0.41 13.99
CA ILE A 43 16.01 1.12 13.69
C ILE A 43 16.11 2.56 14.17
N TYR A 44 15.71 3.50 13.32
CA TYR A 44 15.66 4.91 13.65
C TYR A 44 14.22 5.40 13.72
N ARG A 45 13.87 6.09 14.80
CA ARG A 45 12.60 6.84 14.92
C ARG A 45 12.87 8.31 14.68
N PHE A 46 12.18 8.92 13.72
CA PHE A 46 12.30 10.33 13.40
C PHE A 46 10.96 11.04 13.55
N ALA A 47 11.02 12.33 13.87
CA ALA A 47 9.91 13.24 13.66
C ALA A 47 9.78 13.50 12.15
N PHE A 48 8.56 13.41 11.64
CA PHE A 48 8.21 13.81 10.29
C PHE A 48 7.15 14.88 10.36
N ASN A 49 7.39 15.96 9.63
CA ASN A 49 6.41 17.03 9.50
C ASN A 49 5.65 16.81 8.19
N SER A 50 4.41 16.34 8.29
CA SER A 50 3.63 15.98 7.10
C SER A 50 3.23 17.19 6.24
N GLU A 51 3.12 18.38 6.85
CA GLU A 51 2.83 19.64 6.15
C GLU A 51 3.97 20.08 5.21
N THR A 52 5.22 19.86 5.59
CA THR A 52 6.41 20.31 4.86
C THR A 52 7.13 19.17 4.13
N GLY A 53 6.80 17.92 4.43
CA GLY A 53 7.51 16.74 3.94
C GLY A 53 8.92 16.56 4.52
N MET A 54 9.27 17.28 5.58
CA MET A 54 10.61 17.28 6.16
C MET A 54 10.76 16.24 7.27
N ILE A 55 11.91 15.56 7.28
CA ILE A 55 12.35 14.68 8.37
C ILE A 55 13.36 15.45 9.21
N ASP A 56 13.20 15.41 10.53
CA ASP A 56 14.16 16.02 11.44
C ASP A 56 15.57 15.43 11.26
N ALA A 57 16.58 16.27 11.27
CA ALA A 57 17.97 15.83 11.04
C ALA A 57 18.49 14.88 12.13
N LYS A 58 17.86 14.88 13.32
CA LYS A 58 18.23 14.01 14.44
C LYS A 58 17.09 13.03 14.73
N PRO A 59 17.40 11.73 14.92
CA PRO A 59 16.39 10.78 15.33
C PRO A 59 15.91 11.08 16.76
N LEU A 60 14.61 10.89 16.99
CA LEU A 60 13.99 10.86 18.31
C LEU A 60 14.50 9.67 19.14
N GLN A 61 14.77 8.55 18.48
CA GLN A 61 15.37 7.37 19.09
C GLN A 61 16.16 6.55 18.07
N VAL A 62 17.25 5.92 18.53
CA VAL A 62 17.95 4.85 17.82
C VAL A 62 17.78 3.56 18.62
N VAL A 63 17.20 2.53 18.01
CA VAL A 63 17.01 1.20 18.61
C VAL A 63 18.04 0.25 18.01
N LYS A 64 18.95 -0.23 18.87
CA LYS A 64 20.04 -1.09 18.44
C LYS A 64 19.54 -2.50 18.15
N THR A 65 19.67 -2.95 16.91
CA THR A 65 19.31 -4.30 16.47
C THR A 65 19.98 -4.58 15.12
N GLU A 66 20.39 -5.82 14.87
CA GLU A 66 21.15 -6.17 13.67
C GLU A 66 20.22 -6.35 12.47
N ASN A 67 20.54 -5.70 11.34
CA ASN A 67 19.85 -5.82 10.06
C ASN A 67 18.30 -5.80 10.09
N PRO A 68 17.64 -4.84 10.76
CA PRO A 68 16.18 -4.71 10.76
C PRO A 68 15.67 -4.21 9.39
N SER A 69 15.72 -5.04 8.35
CA SER A 69 15.44 -4.61 6.97
C SER A 69 13.96 -4.42 6.67
N TRP A 70 13.07 -5.05 7.45
CA TRP A 70 11.62 -4.89 7.36
C TRP A 70 10.98 -4.72 8.72
N LEU A 71 10.05 -3.77 8.82
CA LEU A 71 9.35 -3.40 10.03
C LEU A 71 7.84 -3.65 9.88
N THR A 72 7.23 -4.25 10.89
CA THR A 72 5.79 -4.51 10.97
C THR A 72 5.25 -3.93 12.27
N VAL A 73 4.40 -2.92 12.17
CA VAL A 73 3.74 -2.32 13.34
C VAL A 73 2.37 -2.98 13.54
N SER A 74 2.09 -3.37 14.78
CA SER A 74 0.75 -3.86 15.17
C SER A 74 -0.32 -2.76 15.01
N ARG A 75 -1.57 -3.17 14.77
CA ARG A 75 -2.68 -2.21 14.49
C ARG A 75 -2.98 -1.26 15.63
N ASP A 76 -2.86 -1.74 16.86
CA ASP A 76 -3.01 -0.92 18.06
C ASP A 76 -1.77 -0.05 18.34
N GLN A 77 -0.75 -0.17 17.49
CA GLN A 77 0.53 0.53 17.56
C GLN A 77 1.24 0.36 18.91
N ARG A 78 1.04 -0.78 19.59
CA ARG A 78 1.69 -1.10 20.86
C ARG A 78 2.95 -1.95 20.69
N TYR A 79 3.08 -2.60 19.54
CA TYR A 79 4.17 -3.52 19.24
C TYR A 79 4.76 -3.24 17.86
N LEU A 80 6.08 -3.31 17.78
CA LEU A 80 6.88 -3.29 16.55
C LEU A 80 7.58 -4.64 16.43
N PHE A 81 7.50 -5.24 15.24
CA PHE A 81 8.25 -6.42 14.87
C PHE A 81 9.26 -6.04 13.79
N ALA A 82 10.46 -6.59 13.87
CA ALA A 82 11.48 -6.42 12.84
C ALA A 82 11.97 -7.79 12.39
N VAL A 83 12.04 -8.02 11.08
CA VAL A 83 12.87 -9.12 10.58
C VAL A 83 14.33 -8.71 10.69
N ASN A 84 15.19 -9.61 11.13
CA ASN A 84 16.62 -9.42 11.18
C ASN A 84 17.23 -10.25 10.05
N GLU A 85 17.56 -9.58 8.95
CA GLU A 85 17.96 -10.18 7.68
C GLU A 85 19.43 -10.63 7.71
N ASN A 86 19.67 -11.57 8.60
CA ASN A 86 20.93 -12.23 8.83
C ASN A 86 21.05 -13.47 7.94
N GLY A 87 22.25 -13.73 7.45
CA GLY A 87 22.51 -14.78 6.47
C GLY A 87 23.99 -15.06 6.24
N PRO A 88 24.32 -15.92 5.27
CA PRO A 88 25.70 -16.28 4.93
C PRO A 88 26.57 -15.04 4.68
N GLY A 89 27.78 -15.04 5.24
CA GLY A 89 28.72 -13.91 5.11
C GLY A 89 28.51 -12.79 6.12
N GLN A 90 27.50 -12.88 7.00
CA GLN A 90 27.29 -11.94 8.10
C GLN A 90 27.81 -12.51 9.43
N LYS A 91 27.99 -11.63 10.44
CA LYS A 91 28.51 -12.01 11.77
C LYS A 91 27.59 -13.00 12.48
N ASP A 92 26.29 -12.72 12.44
CA ASP A 92 25.24 -13.66 12.79
C ASP A 92 24.61 -14.13 11.49
N VAL A 93 24.65 -15.43 11.24
CA VAL A 93 24.14 -16.05 10.01
C VAL A 93 22.70 -16.51 10.18
N VAL A 94 22.16 -16.48 11.40
CA VAL A 94 20.82 -16.98 11.70
C VAL A 94 19.82 -15.87 11.45
N GLY A 95 18.90 -16.07 10.50
CA GLY A 95 17.76 -15.19 10.28
C GLY A 95 16.84 -15.15 11.52
N LYS A 96 16.49 -13.95 12.00
CA LYS A 96 15.70 -13.79 13.23
C LYS A 96 14.53 -12.83 13.05
N VAL A 97 13.68 -12.79 14.07
CA VAL A 97 12.63 -11.78 14.22
C VAL A 97 12.70 -11.22 15.63
N SER A 98 12.74 -9.90 15.75
CA SER A 98 12.72 -9.17 17.02
C SER A 98 11.34 -8.55 17.27
N SER A 99 10.93 -8.51 18.53
CA SER A 99 9.74 -7.81 19.00
C SER A 99 10.11 -6.72 19.98
N PHE A 100 9.40 -5.59 19.89
CA PHE A 100 9.58 -4.41 20.70
C PHE A 100 8.23 -3.87 21.15
N ALA A 101 8.17 -3.35 22.38
CA ALA A 101 7.04 -2.57 22.89
C ALA A 101 7.18 -1.11 22.45
N ILE A 102 6.06 -0.50 22.08
CA ILE A 102 5.93 0.93 21.80
C ILE A 102 5.13 1.54 22.95
N ASP A 103 5.75 2.45 23.71
CA ASP A 103 5.04 3.17 24.77
C ASP A 103 3.95 4.07 24.16
N PRO A 104 2.68 3.95 24.60
CA PRO A 104 1.58 4.65 23.95
C PRO A 104 1.59 6.18 24.15
N LYS A 105 2.36 6.69 25.12
CA LYS A 105 2.42 8.13 25.43
C LYS A 105 3.65 8.79 24.80
N THR A 106 4.80 8.15 24.92
CA THR A 106 6.11 8.67 24.53
C THR A 106 6.60 8.10 23.21
N ARG A 107 5.94 7.04 22.70
CA ARG A 107 6.33 6.29 21.50
C ARG A 107 7.72 5.65 21.59
N GLN A 108 8.30 5.60 22.80
CA GLN A 108 9.58 4.97 23.04
C GLN A 108 9.49 3.48 22.71
N ILE A 109 10.47 3.00 21.94
CA ILE A 109 10.56 1.61 21.51
C ILE A 109 11.53 0.88 22.44
N THR A 110 11.09 -0.23 23.03
CA THR A 110 11.90 -1.03 23.96
C THR A 110 11.85 -2.51 23.59
N PRO A 111 12.97 -3.23 23.63
CA PRO A 111 13.00 -4.64 23.23
C PRO A 111 12.16 -5.52 24.17
N ILE A 112 11.40 -6.45 23.60
CA ILE A 112 10.68 -7.51 24.33
C ILE A 112 11.50 -8.80 24.24
N ASN A 113 11.58 -9.40 23.06
CA ASN A 113 12.36 -10.62 22.83
C ASN A 113 12.73 -10.80 21.34
N GLN A 114 13.49 -11.85 21.05
CA GLN A 114 13.91 -12.22 19.71
C GLN A 114 13.84 -13.74 19.55
N VAL A 115 13.39 -14.22 18.39
CA VAL A 115 13.32 -15.65 18.05
C VAL A 115 13.95 -15.91 16.70
N GLN A 116 14.33 -17.16 16.44
CA GLN A 116 14.79 -17.56 15.11
C GLN A 116 13.62 -17.60 14.14
N SER A 117 13.81 -17.08 12.93
CA SER A 117 12.86 -17.21 11.82
C SER A 117 12.81 -18.63 11.27
N ARG A 118 13.77 -19.49 11.66
CA ARG A 118 13.99 -20.85 11.13
C ARG A 118 14.22 -20.90 9.61
N GLY A 119 14.63 -19.77 9.02
CA GLY A 119 15.18 -19.65 7.68
C GLY A 119 16.38 -18.69 7.68
N GLU A 120 16.95 -18.48 6.50
CA GLU A 120 18.02 -17.51 6.26
C GLU A 120 17.43 -16.27 5.60
N GLU A 121 17.96 -15.09 5.95
CA GLU A 121 17.65 -13.79 5.32
C GLU A 121 16.14 -13.52 5.24
N PRO A 122 15.44 -13.38 6.38
CA PRO A 122 14.05 -12.95 6.38
C PRO A 122 13.93 -11.54 5.82
N THR A 123 13.19 -11.38 4.73
CA THR A 123 13.10 -10.12 3.96
C THR A 123 11.79 -9.37 4.18
N HIS A 124 10.77 -10.05 4.71
CA HIS A 124 9.46 -9.47 4.91
C HIS A 124 8.72 -10.14 6.07
N SER A 125 7.89 -9.37 6.77
CA SER A 125 6.89 -9.92 7.68
C SER A 125 5.56 -9.19 7.58
N SER A 126 4.48 -9.87 7.96
CA SER A 126 3.18 -9.26 8.19
C SER A 126 2.45 -9.92 9.36
N LEU A 127 1.53 -9.18 9.97
CA LEU A 127 0.74 -9.66 11.09
C LEU A 127 -0.63 -10.14 10.59
N SER A 128 -1.11 -11.27 11.14
CA SER A 128 -2.52 -11.67 11.06
C SER A 128 -3.46 -10.57 11.58
N TYR A 129 -4.70 -10.52 11.08
CA TYR A 129 -5.64 -9.45 11.44
C TYR A 129 -5.99 -9.47 12.94
N ASP A 130 -6.02 -10.65 13.54
CA ASP A 130 -6.24 -10.88 14.97
C ASP A 130 -5.00 -10.69 15.84
N GLY A 131 -3.84 -10.42 15.22
CA GLY A 131 -2.57 -10.17 15.90
C GLY A 131 -1.90 -11.40 16.51
N ARG A 132 -2.41 -12.62 16.27
CA ARG A 132 -1.95 -13.84 16.96
C ARG A 132 -0.72 -14.49 16.34
N TYR A 133 -0.45 -14.19 15.08
CA TYR A 133 0.67 -14.76 14.33
C TYR A 133 1.33 -13.71 13.44
N LEU A 134 2.65 -13.80 13.35
CA LEU A 134 3.49 -13.10 12.39
C LEU A 134 3.89 -14.10 11.28
N PHE A 135 3.64 -13.72 10.04
CA PHE A 135 4.06 -14.44 8.85
C PHE A 135 5.38 -13.87 8.36
N VAL A 136 6.40 -14.71 8.21
CA VAL A 136 7.78 -14.30 7.92
C VAL A 136 8.23 -14.96 6.62
N ALA A 137 8.63 -14.15 5.65
CA ALA A 137 9.19 -14.62 4.39
C ALA A 137 10.71 -14.70 4.50
N ASN A 138 11.27 -15.91 4.37
CA ASN A 138 12.71 -16.16 4.35
C ASN A 138 13.18 -16.33 2.91
N TYR A 139 14.12 -15.48 2.50
CA TYR A 139 14.60 -15.43 1.12
C TYR A 139 15.57 -16.56 0.81
N ALA A 140 16.57 -16.78 1.68
CA ALA A 140 17.67 -17.74 1.53
C ALA A 140 18.41 -17.70 0.18
N VAL A 141 19.61 -17.12 0.13
CA VAL A 141 20.48 -17.17 -1.06
C VAL A 141 20.97 -18.58 -1.38
N ASN A 142 21.03 -19.48 -0.39
CA ASN A 142 21.44 -20.86 -0.59
C ASN A 142 20.30 -21.71 -1.15
N PRO A 143 20.58 -22.61 -2.11
CA PRO A 143 19.53 -23.40 -2.73
C PRO A 143 18.93 -24.48 -1.84
N GLU A 144 19.63 -24.87 -0.77
CA GLU A 144 19.22 -25.87 0.20
C GLU A 144 19.40 -25.30 1.61
N PRO A 145 18.33 -25.17 2.42
CA PRO A 145 16.96 -25.62 2.16
C PRO A 145 16.14 -24.70 1.22
N GLY A 146 16.70 -23.58 0.76
CA GLY A 146 15.99 -22.57 -0.02
C GLY A 146 15.05 -21.71 0.83
N GLY A 147 14.32 -20.82 0.17
CA GLY A 147 13.35 -19.94 0.82
C GLY A 147 12.19 -20.68 1.49
N ALA A 148 11.64 -20.07 2.54
CA ALA A 148 10.52 -20.63 3.28
C ALA A 148 9.59 -19.57 3.88
N LEU A 149 8.31 -19.91 4.04
CA LEU A 149 7.36 -19.15 4.85
C LEU A 149 7.31 -19.71 6.28
N THR A 150 7.60 -18.86 7.26
CA THR A 150 7.51 -19.23 8.69
C THR A 150 6.32 -18.55 9.36
N VAL A 151 5.67 -19.25 10.29
CA VAL A 151 4.60 -18.73 11.14
C VAL A 151 5.06 -18.70 12.59
N VAL A 152 5.12 -17.49 13.16
CA VAL A 152 5.60 -17.22 14.52
C VAL A 152 4.41 -16.76 15.38
N PRO A 153 4.08 -17.44 16.49
CA PRO A 153 3.02 -16.97 17.39
C PRO A 153 3.42 -15.70 18.12
N VAL A 154 2.43 -14.82 18.31
CA VAL A 154 2.56 -13.53 19.00
C VAL A 154 1.65 -13.56 20.23
N GLY A 155 2.25 -13.35 21.41
CA GLY A 155 1.55 -13.23 22.67
C GLY A 155 0.76 -11.91 22.77
N LYS A 156 -0.24 -11.87 23.65
CA LYS A 156 -1.01 -10.64 23.91
C LYS A 156 -0.16 -9.48 24.47
N ASP A 157 1.00 -9.81 25.01
CA ASP A 157 2.03 -8.92 25.54
C ASP A 157 3.08 -8.55 24.48
N GLY A 158 2.92 -9.01 23.23
CA GLY A 158 3.89 -8.80 22.14
C GLY A 158 5.03 -9.81 22.10
N THR A 159 5.10 -10.75 23.05
CA THR A 159 6.18 -11.76 23.10
C THR A 159 6.08 -12.73 21.93
N LEU A 160 7.17 -12.95 21.21
CA LEU A 160 7.26 -13.96 20.14
C LEU A 160 7.55 -15.34 20.74
N SER A 161 6.84 -16.37 20.30
CA SER A 161 7.15 -17.78 20.63
C SER A 161 7.92 -18.45 19.49
N GLU A 162 8.47 -19.65 19.74
CA GLU A 162 9.06 -20.44 18.66
C GLU A 162 8.07 -20.68 17.52
N ALA A 163 8.60 -20.70 16.29
CA ALA A 163 7.77 -20.91 15.11
C ALA A 163 7.03 -22.25 15.16
N VAL A 164 5.71 -22.20 14.97
CA VAL A 164 4.83 -23.37 14.99
C VAL A 164 4.71 -24.05 13.63
N GLN A 165 5.13 -23.37 12.57
CA GLN A 165 5.05 -23.86 11.20
C GLN A 165 6.13 -23.22 10.34
N VAL A 166 6.82 -24.06 9.55
CA VAL A 166 7.80 -23.65 8.51
C VAL A 166 7.41 -24.38 7.23
N LEU A 167 7.20 -23.62 6.15
CA LEU A 167 6.68 -24.09 4.88
C LEU A 167 7.72 -23.83 3.77
N PRO A 168 8.46 -24.85 3.32
CA PRO A 168 9.27 -24.74 2.10
C PRO A 168 8.33 -24.66 0.89
N LEU A 169 8.60 -23.73 -0.04
CA LEU A 169 7.70 -23.44 -1.17
C LEU A 169 8.05 -24.20 -2.47
N GLY A 170 9.13 -24.99 -2.46
CA GLY A 170 9.48 -25.90 -3.56
C GLY A 170 10.62 -25.39 -4.45
N PRO A 171 10.89 -26.02 -5.60
CA PRO A 171 12.05 -25.70 -6.42
C PRO A 171 11.86 -24.37 -7.17
N GLY A 172 12.97 -23.69 -7.45
CA GLY A 172 12.98 -22.52 -8.33
C GLY A 172 12.59 -22.88 -9.78
N SER A 173 12.15 -21.88 -10.54
CA SER A 173 11.72 -22.04 -11.92
C SER A 173 12.88 -22.33 -12.88
N LYS A 174 14.11 -22.00 -12.47
CA LYS A 174 15.36 -22.09 -13.25
C LYS A 174 15.34 -21.28 -14.55
N VAL A 175 14.38 -20.37 -14.71
CA VAL A 175 14.30 -19.48 -15.89
C VAL A 175 15.43 -18.47 -15.84
N ASN A 176 15.66 -17.85 -14.68
CA ASN A 176 16.84 -17.04 -14.43
C ASN A 176 17.90 -17.85 -13.65
N SER A 177 19.01 -18.19 -14.31
CA SER A 177 20.08 -19.01 -13.73
C SER A 177 20.83 -18.37 -12.56
N GLU A 178 20.73 -17.06 -12.38
CA GLU A 178 21.39 -16.33 -11.27
C GLU A 178 20.47 -16.17 -10.07
N ARG A 179 19.15 -16.10 -10.29
CA ARG A 179 18.20 -15.62 -9.28
C ARG A 179 17.06 -16.58 -8.97
N GLN A 180 16.92 -17.68 -9.71
CA GLN A 180 15.75 -18.57 -9.65
C GLN A 180 16.12 -20.06 -9.62
N MET A 181 17.30 -20.37 -9.09
CA MET A 181 17.77 -21.75 -8.97
C MET A 181 17.10 -22.51 -7.82
N SER A 182 16.53 -21.79 -6.85
CA SER A 182 15.80 -22.32 -5.68
C SER A 182 14.63 -21.41 -5.32
N SER A 183 13.85 -21.77 -4.31
CA SER A 183 12.84 -20.88 -3.71
C SER A 183 13.50 -19.64 -3.12
N HIS A 184 12.85 -18.48 -3.30
CA HIS A 184 13.20 -17.22 -2.66
C HIS A 184 11.94 -16.47 -2.22
N VAL A 185 11.46 -16.76 -1.01
CA VAL A 185 10.23 -16.16 -0.49
C VAL A 185 10.48 -14.72 -0.09
N HIS A 186 9.75 -13.80 -0.71
CA HIS A 186 9.98 -12.37 -0.53
C HIS A 186 8.80 -11.64 0.14
N LEU A 187 7.64 -12.30 0.23
CA LEU A 187 6.45 -11.73 0.85
C LEU A 187 5.56 -12.84 1.40
N ALA A 188 4.91 -12.53 2.52
CA ALA A 188 3.74 -13.24 3.01
C ALA A 188 2.78 -12.21 3.61
N VAL A 189 1.56 -12.14 3.10
CA VAL A 189 0.53 -11.18 3.52
C VAL A 189 -0.83 -11.85 3.66
N PRO A 190 -1.61 -11.54 4.71
CA PRO A 190 -2.97 -12.03 4.82
C PRO A 190 -3.89 -11.32 3.80
N THR A 191 -4.86 -12.04 3.27
CA THR A 191 -5.91 -11.46 2.42
C THR A 191 -6.83 -10.54 3.24
N PRO A 192 -7.48 -9.54 2.62
CA PRO A 192 -8.37 -8.62 3.34
C PRO A 192 -9.56 -9.29 4.04
N ASP A 193 -9.97 -10.48 3.60
CA ASP A 193 -11.03 -11.27 4.24
C ASP A 193 -10.54 -12.14 5.41
N ASP A 194 -9.25 -12.05 5.77
CA ASP A 194 -8.57 -12.80 6.84
C ASP A 194 -8.70 -14.33 6.73
N LYS A 195 -9.04 -14.84 5.55
CA LYS A 195 -9.22 -16.28 5.31
C LYS A 195 -8.00 -16.95 4.72
N TYR A 196 -7.10 -16.18 4.12
CA TYR A 196 -5.93 -16.72 3.45
C TYR A 196 -4.68 -15.92 3.74
N VAL A 197 -3.53 -16.54 3.52
CA VAL A 197 -2.22 -15.91 3.42
C VAL A 197 -1.65 -16.19 2.05
N VAL A 198 -1.23 -15.14 1.36
CA VAL A 198 -0.56 -15.23 0.07
C VAL A 198 0.92 -14.99 0.27
N SER A 199 1.74 -15.91 -0.25
CA SER A 199 3.19 -15.80 -0.24
C SER A 199 3.75 -15.68 -1.64
N ALA A 200 4.61 -14.70 -1.87
CA ALA A 200 5.29 -14.53 -3.15
C ALA A 200 6.67 -15.21 -3.10
N ASP A 201 6.93 -16.07 -4.07
CA ASP A 201 8.22 -16.72 -4.25
C ASP A 201 8.85 -16.25 -5.56
N LEU A 202 9.88 -15.41 -5.42
CA LEU A 202 10.66 -14.87 -6.53
C LEU A 202 11.33 -16.00 -7.31
N GLY A 203 11.85 -16.99 -6.60
CA GLY A 203 12.59 -18.10 -7.17
C GLY A 203 11.71 -19.02 -8.02
N ALA A 204 10.47 -19.24 -7.58
CA ALA A 204 9.55 -20.19 -8.21
C ALA A 204 8.63 -19.60 -9.28
N ASP A 205 8.63 -18.28 -9.52
CA ASP A 205 7.65 -17.58 -10.37
C ASP A 205 6.19 -17.86 -9.95
N LYS A 206 5.94 -17.93 -8.64
CA LYS A 206 4.63 -18.35 -8.10
C LYS A 206 4.18 -17.48 -6.94
N LEU A 207 2.86 -17.39 -6.80
CA LEU A 207 2.21 -17.06 -5.54
C LEU A 207 1.68 -18.34 -4.91
N PHE A 208 1.92 -18.55 -3.62
CA PHE A 208 1.36 -19.65 -2.83
C PHE A 208 0.20 -19.14 -1.99
N VAL A 209 -0.89 -19.90 -1.93
CA VAL A 209 -2.12 -19.52 -1.23
C VAL A 209 -2.43 -20.53 -0.15
N TYR A 210 -2.49 -20.06 1.09
CA TYR A 210 -2.81 -20.86 2.26
C TYR A 210 -4.13 -20.41 2.87
N ARG A 211 -5.04 -21.31 3.18
CA ARG A 211 -6.13 -21.04 4.12
C ARG A 211 -5.52 -20.78 5.50
N TYR A 212 -5.98 -19.71 6.15
CA TYR A 212 -5.62 -19.36 7.51
C TYR A 212 -6.71 -19.78 8.49
N ASP A 213 -6.30 -20.42 9.58
CA ASP A 213 -7.18 -20.89 10.65
C ASP A 213 -6.44 -20.83 11.99
N ALA A 214 -6.66 -19.74 12.73
CA ALA A 214 -6.01 -19.46 14.01
C ALA A 214 -6.40 -20.44 15.14
N SER A 215 -7.38 -21.33 14.91
CA SER A 215 -7.75 -22.38 15.87
C SER A 215 -6.83 -23.61 15.80
N GLN A 216 -6.10 -23.77 14.69
CA GLN A 216 -5.24 -24.91 14.45
C GLN A 216 -3.84 -24.69 15.04
N ALA A 217 -3.18 -25.76 15.48
CA ALA A 217 -1.79 -25.70 15.94
C ALA A 217 -0.83 -25.25 14.81
N LYS A 218 -1.12 -25.65 13.57
CA LYS A 218 -0.47 -25.19 12.34
C LYS A 218 -1.50 -24.38 11.54
N PRO A 219 -1.49 -23.03 11.63
CA PRO A 219 -2.63 -22.22 11.19
C PRO A 219 -2.73 -22.07 9.68
N LEU A 220 -1.70 -22.44 8.90
CA LEU A 220 -1.74 -22.40 7.45
C LEU A 220 -1.95 -23.80 6.87
N GLN A 221 -2.95 -23.95 6.00
CA GLN A 221 -3.15 -25.16 5.19
C GLN A 221 -3.24 -24.76 3.72
N PRO A 222 -2.72 -25.56 2.77
CA PRO A 222 -2.85 -25.24 1.36
C PRO A 222 -4.31 -24.96 0.97
N ALA A 223 -4.54 -23.88 0.22
CA ALA A 223 -5.87 -23.61 -0.34
C ALA A 223 -6.25 -24.67 -1.38
N LYS A 224 -7.53 -24.70 -1.79
CA LYS A 224 -8.00 -25.59 -2.87
C LYS A 224 -7.21 -25.37 -4.16
N GLU A 225 -6.91 -24.11 -4.46
CA GLU A 225 -5.95 -23.69 -5.49
C GLU A 225 -4.71 -23.14 -4.77
N PRO A 226 -3.72 -24.00 -4.47
CA PRO A 226 -2.64 -23.65 -3.55
C PRO A 226 -1.57 -22.77 -4.21
N THR A 227 -1.62 -22.58 -5.52
CA THR A 227 -0.62 -21.83 -6.28
C THR A 227 -1.24 -21.06 -7.43
N VAL A 228 -0.75 -19.84 -7.66
CA VAL A 228 -0.93 -19.07 -8.90
C VAL A 228 0.41 -19.05 -9.62
N GLN A 229 0.47 -19.63 -10.81
CA GLN A 229 1.66 -19.61 -11.66
C GLN A 229 1.74 -18.27 -12.39
N LEU A 230 2.90 -17.63 -12.34
CA LEU A 230 3.20 -16.44 -13.15
C LEU A 230 4.06 -16.83 -14.37
N PRO A 231 4.15 -15.97 -15.39
CA PRO A 231 5.06 -16.17 -16.51
C PRO A 231 6.50 -16.43 -16.02
N GLY A 232 7.24 -17.29 -16.72
CA GLY A 232 8.62 -17.60 -16.35
C GLY A 232 9.50 -16.34 -16.34
N GLY A 233 10.31 -16.17 -15.30
CA GLY A 233 11.18 -15.01 -15.10
C GLY A 233 10.51 -13.79 -14.47
N SER A 234 9.25 -13.90 -14.03
CA SER A 234 8.51 -12.81 -13.36
C SER A 234 9.13 -12.39 -12.04
N GLY A 235 9.63 -13.36 -11.25
CA GLY A 235 10.26 -13.12 -9.96
C GLY A 235 9.41 -12.28 -8.99
N PRO A 236 8.19 -12.72 -8.62
CA PRO A 236 7.29 -11.91 -7.80
C PRO A 236 7.93 -11.58 -6.45
N ARG A 237 7.98 -10.28 -6.11
CA ARG A 237 8.56 -9.79 -4.86
C ARG A 237 7.49 -9.42 -3.84
N HIS A 238 6.79 -8.31 -4.06
CA HIS A 238 5.73 -7.86 -3.17
C HIS A 238 4.38 -7.80 -3.90
N THR A 239 3.31 -8.10 -3.18
CA THR A 239 1.93 -7.94 -3.65
C THR A 239 1.12 -7.21 -2.60
N LEU A 240 0.14 -6.43 -3.04
CA LEU A 240 -0.80 -5.71 -2.19
C LEU A 240 -2.23 -6.00 -2.66
N PHE A 241 -3.18 -5.88 -1.75
CA PHE A 241 -4.59 -6.05 -2.05
C PHE A 241 -5.29 -4.69 -2.05
N SER A 242 -5.95 -4.35 -3.16
CA SER A 242 -6.79 -3.16 -3.24
C SER A 242 -8.10 -3.32 -2.44
N ALA A 243 -8.67 -2.20 -1.98
CA ALA A 243 -9.81 -2.19 -1.06
C ALA A 243 -11.20 -2.17 -1.73
N ASP A 244 -11.35 -1.78 -3.02
CA ASP A 244 -12.68 -1.45 -3.58
C ASP A 244 -12.90 -1.67 -5.09
N GLY A 245 -12.03 -2.41 -5.78
CA GLY A 245 -11.95 -2.52 -7.25
C GLY A 245 -13.22 -2.25 -8.10
N LYS A 246 -13.41 -1.00 -8.57
CA LYS A 246 -14.55 -0.63 -9.44
C LYS A 246 -14.19 0.28 -10.63
N HIS A 247 -12.91 0.41 -10.98
CA HIS A 247 -12.44 1.43 -11.94
C HIS A 247 -12.50 0.97 -13.42
N ALA A 248 -12.47 -0.34 -13.67
CA ALA A 248 -12.37 -0.90 -15.02
C ALA A 248 -13.62 -0.72 -15.91
N TRP A 249 -14.82 -0.50 -15.32
CA TRP A 249 -16.06 -0.42 -16.09
C TRP A 249 -16.10 0.81 -17.01
N LEU A 250 -15.70 1.98 -16.50
CA LEU A 250 -15.67 3.21 -17.30
C LEU A 250 -14.69 3.10 -18.47
N VAL A 251 -13.56 2.43 -18.26
CA VAL A 251 -12.56 2.19 -19.30
C VAL A 251 -13.09 1.23 -20.36
N LEU A 252 -13.82 0.19 -19.94
CA LEU A 252 -14.48 -0.74 -20.87
C LEU A 252 -15.52 -0.03 -21.73
N GLU A 253 -16.31 0.87 -21.14
CA GLU A 253 -17.27 1.71 -21.87
C GLU A 253 -16.59 2.58 -22.94
N MET A 254 -15.45 3.21 -22.60
CA MET A 254 -14.68 4.03 -23.53
C MET A 254 -14.22 3.27 -24.78
N THR A 255 -14.04 1.95 -24.68
CA THR A 255 -13.62 1.14 -25.83
C THR A 255 -14.71 1.01 -26.91
N GLY A 256 -15.97 1.25 -26.56
CA GLY A 256 -17.11 0.97 -27.42
C GLY A 256 -17.33 -0.53 -27.70
N ALA A 257 -16.58 -1.41 -27.03
CA ALA A 257 -16.73 -2.84 -27.17
C ALA A 257 -18.09 -3.30 -26.65
N ALA A 258 -18.66 -4.32 -27.28
CA ALA A 258 -19.82 -5.00 -26.71
C ALA A 258 -19.37 -5.85 -25.52
N PHE A 259 -19.98 -5.64 -24.35
CA PHE A 259 -19.78 -6.46 -23.16
C PHE A 259 -21.11 -6.68 -22.45
N THR A 260 -21.16 -7.66 -21.56
CA THR A 260 -22.33 -7.95 -20.71
C THR A 260 -21.96 -7.71 -19.26
N ASP A 261 -22.78 -6.93 -18.57
CA ASP A 261 -22.62 -6.67 -17.15
C ASP A 261 -23.16 -7.83 -16.30
N GLN A 262 -22.28 -8.46 -15.52
CA GLN A 262 -22.70 -9.32 -14.43
C GLN A 262 -22.70 -8.51 -13.13
N VAL A 263 -23.86 -7.95 -12.81
CA VAL A 263 -24.06 -7.19 -11.58
C VAL A 263 -24.16 -8.15 -10.39
N ILE A 264 -23.44 -7.83 -9.32
CA ILE A 264 -23.51 -8.55 -8.05
C ILE A 264 -23.72 -7.54 -6.94
N ARG A 265 -24.86 -7.67 -6.25
CA ARG A 265 -25.16 -6.84 -5.08
C ARG A 265 -24.14 -7.12 -3.98
N LEU A 266 -23.50 -6.05 -3.50
CA LEU A 266 -22.51 -6.11 -2.43
C LEU A 266 -23.19 -5.98 -1.05
N ASN A 267 -22.47 -6.36 0.01
CA ASN A 267 -22.92 -6.26 1.41
C ASN A 267 -24.14 -7.13 1.77
N LEU A 268 -24.39 -8.19 1.01
CA LEU A 268 -25.36 -9.24 1.32
C LEU A 268 -24.65 -10.50 1.84
N PRO A 269 -25.32 -11.36 2.63
CA PRO A 269 -24.73 -12.60 3.16
C PRO A 269 -24.15 -13.53 2.07
N ASP A 270 -24.72 -13.51 0.87
CA ASP A 270 -24.34 -14.33 -0.29
C ASP A 270 -23.41 -13.61 -1.28
N THR A 271 -23.03 -12.35 -1.03
CA THR A 271 -22.19 -11.55 -1.94
C THR A 271 -20.93 -12.30 -2.35
N ARG A 272 -20.19 -12.90 -1.41
CA ARG A 272 -18.94 -13.60 -1.70
C ARG A 272 -19.16 -14.86 -2.56
N GLU A 273 -20.22 -15.62 -2.28
CA GLU A 273 -20.58 -16.79 -3.08
C GLU A 273 -20.89 -16.38 -4.51
N ASN A 274 -21.65 -15.29 -4.67
CA ASN A 274 -22.00 -14.76 -5.98
C ASN A 274 -20.77 -14.24 -6.73
N ILE A 275 -19.84 -13.53 -6.08
CA ILE A 275 -18.60 -13.07 -6.73
C ILE A 275 -17.74 -14.26 -7.17
N LEU A 276 -17.63 -15.31 -6.35
CA LEU A 276 -16.82 -16.49 -6.67
C LEU A 276 -17.30 -17.28 -7.91
N LYS A 277 -18.56 -17.08 -8.35
CA LYS A 277 -19.06 -17.65 -9.61
C LYS A 277 -18.35 -17.07 -10.84
N TYR A 278 -17.79 -15.87 -10.72
CA TYR A 278 -17.23 -15.11 -11.85
C TYR A 278 -15.78 -14.66 -11.64
N SER A 279 -15.35 -14.49 -10.38
CA SER A 279 -14.01 -14.06 -10.01
C SER A 279 -13.39 -15.05 -9.03
N PRO A 280 -12.33 -15.79 -9.41
CA PRO A 280 -11.71 -16.78 -8.54
C PRO A 280 -11.11 -16.18 -7.26
N THR A 281 -10.83 -14.88 -7.26
CA THR A 281 -10.31 -14.17 -6.07
C THR A 281 -11.40 -13.73 -5.09
N GLY A 282 -12.68 -13.87 -5.45
CA GLY A 282 -13.77 -13.31 -4.65
C GLY A 282 -13.81 -11.79 -4.65
N LYS A 283 -13.12 -11.14 -5.60
CA LYS A 283 -13.04 -9.68 -5.74
C LYS A 283 -13.60 -9.20 -7.07
N VAL A 284 -14.05 -7.96 -7.08
CA VAL A 284 -14.45 -7.22 -8.27
C VAL A 284 -13.47 -6.04 -8.48
N PRO A 285 -13.26 -5.58 -9.73
CA PRO A 285 -13.89 -6.06 -10.96
C PRO A 285 -13.14 -7.30 -11.46
N ALA A 286 -13.84 -8.08 -12.27
CA ALA A 286 -13.25 -9.19 -13.01
C ALA A 286 -13.74 -9.12 -14.46
N LEU A 287 -12.82 -9.13 -15.41
CA LEU A 287 -13.13 -9.20 -16.83
C LEU A 287 -12.94 -10.65 -17.29
N GLN A 288 -14.01 -11.28 -17.73
CA GLN A 288 -13.96 -12.56 -18.42
C GLN A 288 -13.78 -12.29 -19.92
N CYS A 289 -12.69 -12.79 -20.51
CA CYS A 289 -12.39 -12.68 -21.93
C CYS A 289 -11.88 -14.01 -22.50
N GLU A 290 -11.53 -14.04 -23.79
CA GLU A 290 -11.00 -15.24 -24.44
C GLU A 290 -9.68 -15.75 -23.84
N HIS A 291 -8.97 -14.92 -23.06
CA HIS A 291 -7.70 -15.26 -22.41
C HIS A 291 -7.90 -15.68 -20.93
N GLY A 292 -9.15 -15.83 -20.49
CA GLY A 292 -9.49 -16.19 -19.12
C GLY A 292 -10.06 -15.01 -18.33
N THR A 293 -9.96 -15.07 -17.00
CA THR A 293 -10.46 -14.03 -16.11
C THR A 293 -9.31 -13.11 -15.68
N ILE A 294 -9.36 -11.85 -16.12
CA ILE A 294 -8.43 -10.80 -15.70
C ILE A 294 -9.03 -10.10 -14.49
N ILE A 295 -8.25 -9.99 -13.43
CA ILE A 295 -8.65 -9.42 -12.15
C ILE A 295 -7.71 -8.26 -11.87
N ASP A 296 -8.20 -7.28 -11.12
CA ASP A 296 -7.58 -5.99 -10.85
C ASP A 296 -7.94 -4.92 -11.89
N SER A 297 -8.30 -3.73 -11.40
CA SER A 297 -8.74 -2.66 -12.29
C SER A 297 -7.64 -2.18 -13.23
N LEU A 298 -6.40 -2.05 -12.76
CA LEU A 298 -5.30 -1.54 -13.59
C LEU A 298 -4.87 -2.59 -14.63
N ALA A 299 -4.84 -3.87 -14.24
CA ALA A 299 -4.56 -4.97 -15.16
C ALA A 299 -5.62 -5.07 -16.27
N ILE A 300 -6.90 -4.94 -15.93
CA ILE A 300 -7.98 -4.89 -16.92
C ILE A 300 -7.78 -3.68 -17.86
N CYS A 301 -7.43 -2.50 -17.33
CA CYS A 301 -7.23 -1.31 -18.16
C CYS A 301 -6.07 -1.46 -19.14
N GLU A 302 -4.92 -2.00 -18.72
CA GLU A 302 -3.79 -2.23 -19.64
C GLU A 302 -4.11 -3.32 -20.67
N TYR A 303 -4.87 -4.36 -20.31
CA TYR A 303 -5.41 -5.31 -21.31
C TYR A 303 -6.29 -4.60 -22.34
N LEU A 304 -7.17 -3.69 -21.92
CA LEU A 304 -8.01 -2.92 -22.84
C LEU A 304 -7.19 -1.98 -23.74
N VAL A 305 -6.08 -1.42 -23.24
CA VAL A 305 -5.14 -0.63 -24.05
C VAL A 305 -4.54 -1.48 -25.17
N GLU A 306 -4.14 -2.72 -24.86
CA GLU A 306 -3.60 -3.65 -25.86
C GLU A 306 -4.66 -4.10 -26.87
N ARG A 307 -5.90 -4.30 -26.41
CA ARG A 307 -7.01 -4.77 -27.28
C ARG A 307 -7.62 -3.68 -28.14
N PHE A 308 -7.58 -2.44 -27.69
CA PHE A 308 -8.20 -1.30 -28.35
C PHE A 308 -7.21 -0.14 -28.50
N PRO A 309 -6.09 -0.35 -29.22
CA PRO A 309 -5.02 0.66 -29.32
C PRO A 309 -5.49 1.97 -29.97
N ASP A 310 -6.48 1.90 -30.86
CA ASP A 310 -7.03 3.05 -31.58
C ASP A 310 -7.93 3.95 -30.72
N VAL A 311 -8.35 3.48 -29.53
CA VAL A 311 -9.22 4.23 -28.61
C VAL A 311 -8.43 5.26 -27.79
N GLU A 312 -7.12 5.06 -27.65
CA GLU A 312 -6.22 5.97 -26.91
C GLU A 312 -6.64 6.21 -25.46
N LEU A 313 -6.86 5.11 -24.74
CA LEU A 313 -7.21 5.11 -23.33
C LEU A 313 -6.16 5.79 -22.44
N TRP A 314 -4.91 5.87 -22.93
CA TRP A 314 -3.83 6.67 -22.36
C TRP A 314 -3.49 7.87 -23.27
N PRO A 315 -2.95 8.98 -22.72
CA PRO A 315 -2.40 10.06 -23.52
C PRO A 315 -1.38 9.58 -24.56
N ARG A 316 -1.39 10.18 -25.76
CA ARG A 316 -0.39 9.88 -26.81
C ARG A 316 1.00 10.38 -26.46
N ASP A 317 1.09 11.56 -25.83
CA ASP A 317 2.36 12.11 -25.40
C ASP A 317 3.02 11.22 -24.32
N ILE A 318 4.33 11.02 -24.44
CA ILE A 318 5.08 10.11 -23.58
C ILE A 318 5.11 10.61 -22.13
N ALA A 319 5.32 11.92 -21.92
CA ALA A 319 5.40 12.50 -20.59
C ALA A 319 4.03 12.51 -19.92
N ALA A 320 2.99 12.94 -20.63
CA ALA A 320 1.60 12.89 -20.18
C ALA A 320 1.18 11.46 -19.80
N ARG A 321 1.51 10.47 -20.64
CA ARG A 321 1.21 9.06 -20.35
C ARG A 321 1.96 8.52 -19.14
N ALA A 322 3.21 8.90 -18.96
CA ALA A 322 3.98 8.52 -17.77
C ALA A 322 3.34 9.09 -16.49
N GLN A 323 2.91 10.36 -16.52
CA GLN A 323 2.21 10.98 -15.38
C GLN A 323 0.83 10.34 -15.14
N ALA A 324 0.07 10.05 -16.20
CA ALA A 324 -1.23 9.39 -16.08
C ALA A 324 -1.11 8.01 -15.40
N ARG A 325 -0.13 7.20 -15.78
CA ARG A 325 0.15 5.91 -15.16
C ARG A 325 0.61 6.05 -13.71
N SER A 326 1.47 7.03 -13.43
CA SER A 326 1.93 7.34 -12.06
C SER A 326 0.75 7.73 -11.15
N ALA A 327 -0.14 8.60 -11.64
CA ALA A 327 -1.33 9.02 -10.90
C ALA A 327 -2.29 7.86 -10.64
N CYS A 328 -2.51 6.99 -11.64
CA CYS A 328 -3.29 5.77 -11.45
C CYS A 328 -2.66 4.84 -10.43
N ALA A 329 -1.34 4.64 -10.45
CA ALA A 329 -0.63 3.82 -9.48
C ALA A 329 -0.77 4.39 -8.06
N GLN A 330 -0.61 5.70 -7.88
CA GLN A 330 -0.83 6.38 -6.58
C GLN A 330 -2.26 6.16 -6.07
N MET A 331 -3.27 6.31 -6.93
CA MET A 331 -4.67 6.04 -6.55
C MET A 331 -4.91 4.55 -6.25
N HIS A 332 -4.26 3.68 -7.02
CA HIS A 332 -4.41 2.24 -6.89
C HIS A 332 -3.85 1.71 -5.56
N SER A 333 -2.70 2.21 -5.13
CA SER A 333 -1.96 1.72 -3.95
C SER A 333 -1.98 2.64 -2.73
N GLY A 334 -2.55 3.85 -2.83
CA GLY A 334 -2.52 4.87 -1.78
C GLY A 334 -3.90 5.39 -1.35
N PHE A 335 -3.87 6.56 -0.70
CA PHE A 335 -5.02 7.30 -0.16
C PHE A 335 -5.93 6.48 0.77
N VAL A 336 -5.29 5.72 1.67
CA VAL A 336 -5.97 4.76 2.55
C VAL A 336 -6.92 5.46 3.52
N ASN A 337 -6.57 6.66 4.00
CA ASN A 337 -7.37 7.39 4.98
C ASN A 337 -8.64 7.92 4.34
N LEU A 338 -8.53 8.54 3.16
CA LEU A 338 -9.69 8.91 2.34
C LEU A 338 -10.59 7.70 2.12
N ARG A 339 -10.04 6.58 1.67
CA ARG A 339 -10.83 5.41 1.28
C ARG A 339 -11.52 4.73 2.46
N SER A 340 -10.92 4.81 3.64
CA SER A 340 -11.46 4.22 4.88
C SER A 340 -12.53 5.11 5.52
N ASN A 341 -12.28 6.42 5.56
CA ASN A 341 -13.16 7.39 6.24
C ASN A 341 -14.27 7.95 5.35
N MET A 342 -14.11 7.85 4.03
CA MET A 342 -15.11 8.21 3.03
C MET A 342 -15.41 6.99 2.15
N PRO A 343 -16.14 5.99 2.65
CA PRO A 343 -16.52 4.84 1.84
C PRO A 343 -17.32 5.28 0.61
N MET A 344 -17.14 4.56 -0.49
CA MET A 344 -17.86 4.84 -1.74
C MET A 344 -19.32 4.38 -1.59
N ASP A 345 -20.22 5.35 -1.46
CA ASP A 345 -21.66 5.17 -1.45
C ASP A 345 -22.29 6.22 -2.38
N LEU A 346 -23.02 5.76 -3.40
CA LEU A 346 -23.65 6.62 -4.40
C LEU A 346 -24.82 7.43 -3.83
N ARG A 347 -25.35 7.04 -2.66
CA ARG A 347 -26.45 7.74 -1.96
C ARG A 347 -25.97 8.71 -0.90
N GLN A 348 -24.67 8.71 -0.60
CA GLN A 348 -24.11 9.64 0.37
C GLN A 348 -24.26 11.08 -0.15
N ASP A 349 -24.98 11.89 0.60
CA ASP A 349 -25.17 13.32 0.33
C ASP A 349 -25.21 14.12 1.64
N LYS A 350 -24.19 13.90 2.47
CA LYS A 350 -24.06 14.57 3.77
C LYS A 350 -22.59 14.77 4.10
N ALA A 351 -22.26 15.98 4.57
CA ALA A 351 -20.96 16.29 5.15
C ALA A 351 -20.59 15.36 6.31
N LEU A 352 -19.29 15.02 6.41
CA LEU A 352 -18.75 14.43 7.63
C LEU A 352 -18.75 15.47 8.75
N GLU A 353 -19.02 15.03 9.98
CA GLU A 353 -18.95 15.91 11.16
C GLU A 353 -17.50 16.36 11.42
N VAL A 354 -16.54 15.48 11.16
CA VAL A 354 -15.10 15.75 11.27
C VAL A 354 -14.37 15.03 10.14
N ILE A 355 -13.52 15.76 9.42
CA ILE A 355 -12.51 15.20 8.52
C ILE A 355 -11.22 15.10 9.33
N THR A 356 -10.65 13.91 9.47
CA THR A 356 -9.38 13.73 10.19
C THR A 356 -8.24 14.39 9.43
N VAL A 357 -7.18 14.80 10.13
CA VAL A 357 -5.98 15.39 9.51
C VAL A 357 -5.41 14.48 8.42
N ASP A 358 -5.27 13.17 8.70
CA ASP A 358 -4.77 12.21 7.71
C ASP A 358 -5.68 12.08 6.47
N THR A 359 -7.01 12.23 6.65
CA THR A 359 -7.95 12.24 5.53
C THR A 359 -7.82 13.53 4.73
N GLN A 360 -7.63 14.67 5.41
CA GLN A 360 -7.42 15.95 4.75
C GLN A 360 -6.11 15.95 3.96
N ASN A 361 -5.03 15.39 4.51
CA ASN A 361 -3.75 15.22 3.80
C ASN A 361 -3.90 14.38 2.52
N ASP A 362 -4.67 13.28 2.57
CA ASP A 362 -4.99 12.50 1.37
C ASP A 362 -5.77 13.32 0.33
N ILE A 363 -6.75 14.13 0.77
CA ILE A 363 -7.54 15.02 -0.11
C ILE A 363 -6.64 16.06 -0.77
N ASP A 364 -5.81 16.74 0.00
CA ASP A 364 -4.93 17.81 -0.47
C ASP A 364 -3.93 17.26 -1.50
N ARG A 365 -3.33 16.10 -1.21
CA ARG A 365 -2.44 15.42 -2.16
C ARG A 365 -3.14 15.03 -3.46
N ILE A 366 -4.41 14.60 -3.40
CA ILE A 366 -5.20 14.29 -4.61
C ILE A 366 -5.45 15.55 -5.43
N VAL A 367 -5.80 16.67 -4.79
CA VAL A 367 -6.04 17.94 -5.47
C VAL A 367 -4.77 18.42 -6.18
N GLU A 368 -3.62 18.33 -5.50
CA GLU A 368 -2.32 18.61 -6.11
C GLU A 368 -2.01 17.67 -7.28
N LEU A 369 -2.25 16.37 -7.11
CA LEU A 369 -2.04 15.38 -8.16
C LEU A 369 -2.92 15.64 -9.39
N TRP A 370 -4.15 16.11 -9.20
CA TRP A 370 -5.02 16.54 -10.31
C TRP A 370 -4.46 17.76 -11.03
N ALA A 371 -3.90 18.73 -10.30
CA ALA A 371 -3.25 19.89 -10.89
C ALA A 371 -1.96 19.49 -11.65
N GLU A 372 -1.15 18.59 -11.09
CA GLU A 372 0.04 18.00 -11.75
C GLU A 372 -0.33 17.30 -13.07
N CYS A 373 -1.39 16.49 -13.06
CA CYS A 373 -1.88 15.81 -14.26
C CYS A 373 -2.29 16.82 -15.34
N ARG A 374 -3.07 17.85 -14.97
CA ARG A 374 -3.50 18.90 -15.90
C ARG A 374 -2.32 19.71 -16.43
N ALA A 375 -1.30 19.98 -15.61
CA ALA A 375 -0.09 20.67 -16.04
C ALA A 375 0.76 19.83 -17.01
N ALA A 376 0.73 18.50 -16.87
CA ALA A 376 1.41 17.56 -17.76
C ALA A 376 0.61 17.21 -19.03
N ALA A 377 -0.63 17.70 -19.16
CA ALA A 377 -1.48 17.41 -20.30
C ALA A 377 -0.96 18.07 -21.59
N ALA A 378 -0.73 17.27 -22.62
CA ALA A 378 -0.38 17.77 -23.97
C ALA A 378 -1.61 18.25 -24.75
N GLU A 379 -2.80 17.81 -24.35
CA GLU A 379 -4.09 18.19 -24.96
C GLU A 379 -4.88 19.08 -24.00
N SER A 380 -5.49 20.15 -24.51
CA SER A 380 -6.38 21.00 -23.73
C SER A 380 -7.75 20.36 -23.59
N GLY A 381 -8.36 20.47 -22.42
CA GLY A 381 -9.75 20.10 -22.21
C GLY A 381 -10.07 19.92 -20.74
N PRO A 382 -11.31 19.49 -20.42
CA PRO A 382 -11.81 19.54 -19.06
C PRO A 382 -11.40 18.34 -18.18
N PHE A 383 -10.81 17.29 -18.78
CA PHE A 383 -10.34 16.08 -18.09
C PHE A 383 -8.86 16.20 -17.67
N LEU A 384 -8.35 15.27 -16.85
CA LEU A 384 -6.99 15.36 -16.29
C LEU A 384 -5.90 15.47 -17.37
N PHE A 385 -6.10 14.83 -18.51
CA PHE A 385 -5.19 14.89 -19.66
C PHE A 385 -5.90 15.40 -20.93
N GLY A 386 -6.84 16.34 -20.76
CA GLY A 386 -7.57 17.01 -21.84
C GLY A 386 -8.83 16.27 -22.29
N LYS A 387 -8.75 14.97 -22.54
CA LYS A 387 -9.87 14.09 -22.92
C LYS A 387 -10.05 12.94 -21.90
N PRO A 388 -11.21 12.24 -21.89
CA PRO A 388 -11.40 11.10 -21.00
C PRO A 388 -10.27 10.07 -21.15
N SER A 389 -9.71 9.64 -20.04
CA SER A 389 -8.61 8.67 -19.98
C SER A 389 -8.79 7.68 -18.83
N ILE A 390 -7.95 6.66 -18.76
CA ILE A 390 -7.91 5.74 -17.61
C ILE A 390 -7.69 6.49 -16.29
N ALA A 391 -6.92 7.58 -16.29
CA ALA A 391 -6.73 8.40 -15.08
C ALA A 391 -8.06 8.95 -14.56
N ASP A 392 -8.93 9.42 -15.44
CA ASP A 392 -10.24 9.93 -15.06
C ASP A 392 -11.16 8.83 -14.52
N ALA A 393 -11.09 7.62 -15.09
CA ALA A 393 -11.80 6.46 -14.56
C ALA A 393 -11.33 6.07 -13.14
N PHE A 394 -10.04 6.22 -12.85
CA PHE A 394 -9.46 5.96 -11.52
C PHE A 394 -9.88 7.00 -10.48
N PHE A 395 -10.03 8.27 -10.88
CA PHE A 395 -10.42 9.35 -9.97
C PHE A 395 -11.93 9.62 -9.92
N ALA A 396 -12.74 9.02 -10.80
CA ALA A 396 -14.19 9.15 -10.75
C ALA A 396 -14.79 8.72 -9.39
N PRO A 397 -14.37 7.61 -8.74
CA PRO A 397 -14.82 7.28 -7.38
C PRO A 397 -14.38 8.28 -6.31
N VAL A 398 -13.29 9.02 -6.53
CA VAL A 398 -12.89 10.10 -5.64
C VAL A 398 -13.78 11.31 -5.81
N ALA A 399 -14.11 11.68 -7.06
CA ALA A 399 -15.05 12.76 -7.34
C ALA A 399 -16.43 12.51 -6.69
N ILE A 400 -16.88 11.25 -6.62
CA ILE A 400 -18.08 10.85 -5.88
C ILE A 400 -17.94 11.13 -4.39
N ARG A 401 -16.85 10.67 -3.77
CA ARG A 401 -16.60 10.87 -2.33
C ARG A 401 -16.58 12.35 -2.00
N LEU A 402 -15.74 13.12 -2.67
CA LEU A 402 -15.58 14.53 -2.35
C LEU A 402 -16.87 15.32 -2.54
N ARG A 403 -17.66 15.01 -3.57
CA ARG A 403 -18.98 15.62 -3.78
C ARG A 403 -19.98 15.17 -2.72
N GLY A 404 -20.15 13.87 -2.50
CA GLY A 404 -21.18 13.31 -1.60
C GLY A 404 -20.95 13.63 -0.13
N TYR A 405 -19.68 13.77 0.29
CA TYR A 405 -19.30 14.21 1.63
C TYR A 405 -19.14 15.74 1.75
N HIS A 406 -19.60 16.51 0.75
CA HIS A 406 -19.60 17.98 0.75
C HIS A 406 -18.24 18.59 1.11
N VAL A 407 -17.15 17.98 0.62
CA VAL A 407 -15.78 18.44 0.92
C VAL A 407 -15.55 19.81 0.27
N GLN A 408 -15.01 20.75 1.04
CA GLN A 408 -14.62 22.06 0.51
C GLN A 408 -13.34 21.92 -0.32
N LEU A 409 -13.38 22.41 -1.55
CA LEU A 409 -12.31 22.23 -2.52
C LEU A 409 -12.02 23.52 -3.30
N PRO A 410 -10.80 23.68 -3.82
CA PRO A 410 -10.48 24.71 -4.80
C PRO A 410 -11.37 24.64 -6.05
N ALA A 411 -11.56 25.79 -6.71
CA ALA A 411 -12.50 25.93 -7.82
C ALA A 411 -12.18 25.04 -9.02
N ASP A 412 -10.90 24.77 -9.28
CA ASP A 412 -10.44 23.91 -10.37
C ASP A 412 -10.69 22.42 -10.07
N ALA A 413 -10.54 22.00 -8.82
CA ALA A 413 -10.92 20.65 -8.37
C ALA A 413 -12.45 20.45 -8.47
N LEU A 414 -13.24 21.45 -8.06
CA LEU A 414 -14.71 21.42 -8.24
C LEU A 414 -15.10 21.34 -9.72
N ALA A 415 -14.44 22.13 -10.59
CA ALA A 415 -14.69 22.08 -12.02
C ALA A 415 -14.39 20.70 -12.61
N TYR A 416 -13.31 20.06 -12.18
CA TYR A 416 -12.99 18.69 -12.59
C TYR A 416 -14.03 17.67 -12.12
N ILE A 417 -14.50 17.78 -10.87
CA ILE A 417 -15.60 16.95 -10.37
C ILE A 417 -16.84 17.12 -11.25
N GLU A 418 -17.21 18.35 -11.60
CA GLU A 418 -18.33 18.58 -12.51
C GLU A 418 -18.09 17.97 -13.90
N THR A 419 -16.86 18.02 -14.43
CA THR A 419 -16.51 17.31 -15.67
C THR A 419 -16.82 15.82 -15.59
N ILE A 420 -16.40 15.15 -14.52
CA ILE A 420 -16.70 13.72 -14.29
C ILE A 420 -18.21 13.49 -14.26
N TYR A 421 -18.97 14.33 -13.54
CA TYR A 421 -20.42 14.21 -13.46
C TYR A 421 -21.13 14.53 -14.79
N GLN A 422 -20.50 15.26 -15.70
CA GLN A 422 -21.02 15.49 -17.06
C GLN A 422 -20.64 14.39 -18.06
N TRP A 423 -19.67 13.53 -17.74
CA TRP A 423 -19.21 12.45 -18.61
C TRP A 423 -20.34 11.41 -18.85
N PRO A 424 -20.79 11.19 -20.11
CA PRO A 424 -21.91 10.29 -20.38
C PRO A 424 -21.71 8.85 -19.88
N ALA A 425 -20.49 8.31 -19.95
CA ALA A 425 -20.15 6.99 -19.43
C ALA A 425 -20.36 6.92 -17.91
N PHE A 426 -19.88 7.94 -17.21
CA PHE A 426 -20.03 8.07 -15.76
C PHE A 426 -21.50 8.21 -15.35
N LYS A 427 -22.30 9.00 -16.07
CA LYS A 427 -23.74 9.11 -15.80
C LYS A 427 -24.45 7.76 -15.90
N ARG A 428 -24.16 6.97 -16.93
CA ARG A 428 -24.73 5.61 -17.09
C ARG A 428 -24.30 4.70 -15.94
N TRP A 429 -23.00 4.70 -15.63
CA TRP A 429 -22.44 3.93 -14.52
C TRP A 429 -23.09 4.29 -13.18
N GLN A 430 -23.23 5.59 -12.89
CA GLN A 430 -23.84 6.09 -11.67
C GLN A 430 -25.33 5.72 -11.59
N GLN A 431 -26.08 5.86 -12.68
CA GLN A 431 -27.49 5.48 -12.74
C GLN A 431 -27.69 3.98 -12.50
N ALA A 432 -26.86 3.14 -13.12
CA ALA A 432 -26.87 1.69 -12.89
C ALA A 432 -26.61 1.39 -11.40
N GLY A 433 -25.54 1.95 -10.83
CA GLY A 433 -25.21 1.74 -9.41
C GLY A 433 -26.31 2.20 -8.44
N LEU A 434 -27.03 3.29 -8.73
CA LEU A 434 -28.15 3.77 -7.90
C LEU A 434 -29.39 2.87 -7.96
N GLN A 435 -29.65 2.22 -9.10
CA GLN A 435 -30.74 1.25 -9.27
C GLN A 435 -30.46 -0.09 -8.55
N GLU A 436 -29.19 -0.37 -8.29
CA GLU A 436 -28.71 -1.61 -7.68
C GLU A 436 -28.59 -1.55 -6.16
N SER A 437 -28.36 -0.35 -5.62
CA SER A 437 -28.04 -0.10 -4.20
C SER A 437 -29.23 -0.33 -3.28
#